data_AF-A0A120MFQ0-F1
#
_entry.id   AF-A0A120MFQ0-F1
#
_cell.length_a   1.000
_cell.length_b   1.000
_cell.length_c   1.000
_cell.angle_alpha   90.00
_cell.angle_beta   90.00
_cell.angle_gamma   90.00
#
_symmetry.space_group_name_H-M   'P 1'
#
loop_
_entity.id
_entity.type
_entity.pdbx_description
1 polymer ?
#
loop_
_entity_poly.entity_id
_entity_poly.type
_entity_poly.pdbx_seq_one_letter_code
_entity_poly.pdbx_strand_id
1 'polypeptide(L)'
;GGFGSKIFIYAEETVCVWAARKVGRPVKWAAERSESFLVDAHGRDRVTHAELALDGNNKITGLRVKTVANIGAYMSTFSSSVPTYLYGTLLSGQYDIPAIYCEVDAVYTNTAPVDAYRGAGRPEATYVVERIVETAARELGVDPADLRRTNFVGAFPYETQVIMTYDAGDYNASLDEACELIDYKGFAKRKEASAKAGKLRGIGFSNYIEARGIAPSAAVGSLGAGVGLWESAEVRVNPTGNVEVLTGSHSHGQGHETTFAQLVSDKLGIPVEQVEIVHGDTDKVQFGMGTYGSRSLAVGGSAIVKACDKIVAKGKKIAAHMLEASVADIEFKNGTFSVAGTDKSVPLAGVVFSAYVPHNYPLNEVEPGMDENAFYDPGNFTYPAGVHVCEIEIDPDTGVTTIAKFTAIDDFGNIINPMIVE
;
A
#
# COMPACT_ATOMS: atom_id res chain seq x y z
N GLY A 1 -16.04 4.39 -1.70
CA GLY A 1 -14.90 5.05 -1.04
C GLY A 1 -14.89 4.73 0.45
N GLY A 2 -13.74 4.30 0.98
CA GLY A 2 -13.52 4.07 2.42
C GLY A 2 -12.44 4.98 3.00
N PHE A 3 -11.28 5.08 2.33
CA PHE A 3 -10.19 6.02 2.67
C PHE A 3 -9.67 5.97 4.12
N GLY A 4 -9.94 4.88 4.85
CA GLY A 4 -9.57 4.71 6.26
C GLY A 4 -10.75 4.85 7.22
N SER A 5 -11.77 5.65 6.89
CA SER A 5 -12.89 5.88 7.81
C SER A 5 -13.75 4.64 8.04
N LYS A 6 -13.73 3.66 7.13
CA LYS A 6 -14.47 2.39 7.23
C LYS A 6 -13.65 1.21 7.76
N ILE A 7 -12.53 1.50 8.45
CA ILE A 7 -11.75 0.48 9.14
C ILE A 7 -12.35 0.18 10.52
N PHE A 8 -12.88 1.20 11.18
CA PHE A 8 -13.26 1.15 12.58
C PHE A 8 -14.67 0.62 12.74
N ILE A 9 -14.92 0.04 13.92
CA ILE A 9 -16.26 -0.29 14.36
C ILE A 9 -16.87 0.97 14.98
N TYR A 10 -17.97 1.45 14.41
CA TYR A 10 -18.72 2.57 14.95
C TYR A 10 -19.80 2.11 15.92
N ALA A 11 -20.17 2.99 16.86
CA ALA A 11 -21.17 2.69 17.87
C ALA A 11 -22.52 2.34 17.23
N GLU A 12 -22.87 3.04 16.16
CA GLU A 12 -24.11 2.89 15.40
C GLU A 12 -24.23 1.50 14.79
N GLU A 13 -23.13 0.90 14.32
CA GLU A 13 -23.12 -0.47 13.79
C GLU A 13 -23.46 -1.48 14.89
N THR A 14 -22.87 -1.31 16.08
CA THR A 14 -23.14 -2.15 17.26
C THR A 14 -24.59 -1.98 17.73
N VAL A 15 -25.08 -0.75 17.77
CA VAL A 15 -26.46 -0.43 18.16
C VAL A 15 -27.46 -1.03 17.16
N CYS A 16 -27.18 -1.00 15.85
CA CYS A 16 -28.04 -1.61 14.84
C CYS A 16 -28.17 -3.13 15.05
N VAL A 17 -27.07 -3.83 15.32
CA VAL A 17 -27.09 -5.28 15.59
C VAL A 17 -27.89 -5.59 16.85
N TRP A 18 -27.68 -4.82 17.92
CA TRP A 18 -28.45 -4.97 19.16
C TRP A 18 -29.95 -4.70 18.94
N ALA A 19 -30.29 -3.63 18.24
CA ALA A 19 -31.67 -3.22 17.98
C ALA A 19 -32.39 -4.27 17.12
N ALA A 20 -31.75 -4.77 16.05
CA ALA A 20 -32.28 -5.80 15.18
C ALA A 20 -32.66 -7.07 15.98
N ARG A 21 -31.79 -7.50 16.92
CA ARG A 21 -32.07 -8.64 17.80
C ARG A 21 -33.27 -8.38 18.72
N LYS A 22 -33.42 -7.15 19.23
CA LYS A 22 -34.54 -6.79 20.13
C LYS A 22 -35.89 -6.77 19.42
N VAL A 23 -35.93 -6.27 18.19
CA VAL A 23 -37.19 -6.12 17.43
C VAL A 23 -37.51 -7.32 16.54
N GLY A 24 -36.56 -8.25 16.34
CA GLY A 24 -36.73 -9.42 15.49
C GLY A 24 -36.89 -9.09 14.00
N ARG A 25 -36.37 -7.95 13.55
CA ARG A 25 -36.48 -7.44 12.17
C ARG A 25 -35.17 -6.73 11.76
N PRO A 26 -34.87 -6.65 10.44
CA PRO A 26 -33.73 -5.86 9.97
C PRO A 26 -33.83 -4.39 10.40
N VAL A 27 -32.71 -3.83 10.86
CA VAL A 27 -32.55 -2.41 11.16
C VAL A 27 -31.51 -1.85 10.20
N LYS A 28 -31.85 -0.74 9.52
CA LYS A 28 -30.95 -0.04 8.61
C LYS A 28 -30.58 1.31 9.22
N TRP A 29 -29.29 1.60 9.23
CA TRP A 29 -28.75 2.93 9.51
C TRP A 29 -27.97 3.43 8.29
N ALA A 30 -28.06 4.73 8.06
CA ALA A 30 -27.26 5.44 7.08
C ALA A 30 -27.10 6.87 7.58
N ALA A 31 -25.85 7.28 7.85
CA ALA A 31 -25.56 8.64 8.28
C ALA A 31 -25.80 9.66 7.18
N GLU A 32 -26.31 10.83 7.56
CA GLU A 32 -26.22 12.04 6.76
C GLU A 32 -24.80 12.62 6.78
N ARG A 33 -24.48 13.48 5.81
CA ARG A 33 -23.14 14.06 5.70
C ARG A 33 -22.75 14.87 6.94
N SER A 34 -23.69 15.62 7.51
CA SER A 34 -23.52 16.38 8.75
C SER A 34 -23.18 15.47 9.92
N GLU A 35 -23.84 14.33 10.04
CA GLU A 35 -23.56 13.33 11.07
C GLU A 35 -22.15 12.76 10.91
N SER A 36 -21.75 12.36 9.70
CA SER A 36 -20.40 11.86 9.45
C SER A 36 -19.30 12.85 9.85
N PHE A 37 -19.50 14.17 9.69
CA PHE A 37 -18.53 15.17 10.16
C PHE A 37 -18.42 15.22 11.69
N LEU A 38 -19.48 14.87 12.40
CA LEU A 38 -19.55 14.92 13.86
C LEU A 38 -19.06 13.63 14.52
N VAL A 39 -19.31 12.47 13.91
CA VAL A 39 -19.14 11.16 14.59
C VAL A 39 -18.11 10.23 13.96
N ASP A 40 -17.81 10.36 12.66
CA ASP A 40 -16.79 9.52 12.04
C ASP A 40 -15.41 9.83 12.63
N ALA A 41 -14.50 8.88 12.57
CA ALA A 41 -13.13 9.12 13.02
C ALA A 41 -12.46 10.20 12.15
N HIS A 42 -11.83 11.17 12.78
CA HIS A 42 -11.12 12.27 12.11
C HIS A 42 -9.68 11.88 11.80
N GLY A 43 -9.04 12.65 10.92
CA GLY A 43 -7.66 12.42 10.52
C GLY A 43 -6.70 13.51 10.98
N ARG A 44 -5.49 13.05 11.31
CA ARG A 44 -4.23 13.78 11.57
C ARG A 44 -4.08 14.32 12.99
N ASP A 45 -4.65 15.50 13.24
CA ASP A 45 -4.59 16.32 14.46
C ASP A 45 -3.34 16.14 15.36
N ARG A 46 -2.23 16.74 14.93
CA ARG A 46 -0.95 16.72 15.67
C ARG A 46 -0.28 18.07 15.66
N VAL A 47 0.47 18.32 16.74
CA VAL A 47 1.41 19.44 16.83
C VAL A 47 2.81 18.87 16.95
N THR A 48 3.65 19.12 15.95
CA THR A 48 5.01 18.58 15.87
C THR A 48 6.03 19.70 15.92
N HIS A 49 7.03 19.53 16.79
CA HIS A 49 8.28 20.30 16.79
C HIS A 49 9.41 19.41 16.26
N ALA A 50 10.13 19.89 15.25
CA ALA A 50 11.19 19.15 14.59
C ALA A 50 12.47 20.00 14.48
N GLU A 51 13.62 19.35 14.64
CA GLU A 51 14.95 19.95 14.55
C GLU A 51 15.84 19.07 13.67
N LEU A 52 16.52 19.67 12.69
CA LEU A 52 17.42 18.99 11.75
C LEU A 52 18.84 19.52 11.95
N ALA A 53 19.78 18.62 12.18
CA ALA A 53 21.20 18.95 12.30
C ALA A 53 21.91 18.67 10.97
N LEU A 54 22.72 19.63 10.50
CA LEU A 54 23.56 19.48 9.32
C LEU A 54 25.02 19.80 9.65
N ASP A 55 25.95 19.15 8.97
CA ASP A 55 27.39 19.48 9.03
C ASP A 55 27.76 20.62 8.05
N GLY A 56 29.03 21.01 8.03
CA GLY A 56 29.55 22.07 7.14
C GLY A 56 29.49 21.75 5.64
N ASN A 57 29.17 20.52 5.25
CA ASN A 57 28.99 20.07 3.87
C ASN A 57 27.52 19.84 3.52
N ASN A 58 26.58 20.36 4.33
CA ASN A 58 25.14 20.17 4.19
C ASN A 58 24.69 18.70 4.29
N LYS A 59 25.48 17.84 4.95
CA LYS A 59 25.05 16.47 5.26
C LYS A 59 24.21 16.45 6.53
N ILE A 60 23.07 15.78 6.48
CA ILE A 60 22.20 15.59 7.64
C ILE A 60 22.93 14.66 8.63
N THR A 61 23.04 15.11 9.87
CA THR A 61 23.70 14.37 10.95
C THR A 61 22.72 13.92 12.03
N GLY A 62 21.52 14.51 12.08
CA GLY A 62 20.48 14.02 12.96
C GLY A 62 19.14 14.73 12.79
N LEU A 63 18.08 14.04 13.22
CA LEU A 63 16.72 14.54 13.24
C LEU A 63 16.10 14.28 14.62
N ARG A 64 15.58 15.32 15.26
CA ARG A 64 14.86 15.22 16.52
C ARG A 64 13.43 15.69 16.35
N VAL A 65 12.46 14.86 16.74
CA VAL A 65 11.04 15.13 16.56
C VAL A 65 10.28 14.88 17.85
N LYS A 66 9.47 15.85 18.25
CA LYS A 66 8.53 15.76 19.38
C LYS A 66 7.12 16.07 18.88
N THR A 67 6.19 15.17 19.13
CA THR A 67 4.81 15.31 18.64
C THR A 67 3.80 15.14 19.77
N VAL A 68 2.88 16.09 19.90
CA VAL A 68 1.65 15.92 20.68
C VAL A 68 0.55 15.51 19.71
N ALA A 69 -0.01 14.32 19.89
CA ALA A 69 -1.03 13.76 19.00
C ALA A 69 -2.38 13.67 19.71
N ASN A 70 -3.39 14.35 19.18
CA ASN A 70 -4.76 14.18 19.66
C ASN A 70 -5.31 12.82 19.20
N ILE A 71 -5.86 12.04 20.12
CA ILE A 71 -6.55 10.77 19.80
C ILE A 71 -8.07 10.85 19.95
N GLY A 72 -8.59 12.04 20.28
CA GLY A 72 -10.01 12.31 20.55
C GLY A 72 -10.44 11.89 21.95
N ALA A 73 -11.74 11.78 22.18
CA ALA A 73 -12.29 11.43 23.49
C ALA A 73 -12.10 9.95 23.86
N TYR A 74 -11.90 9.10 22.86
CA TYR A 74 -11.77 7.66 23.01
C TYR A 74 -10.71 7.12 22.06
N MET A 75 -9.96 6.13 22.53
CA MET A 75 -8.98 5.43 21.71
C MET A 75 -9.71 4.49 20.73
N SER A 76 -9.64 4.82 19.44
CA SER A 76 -10.11 3.97 18.33
C SER A 76 -9.04 2.92 17.95
N THR A 77 -9.39 2.00 17.05
CA THR A 77 -8.63 0.78 16.68
C THR A 77 -7.15 1.04 16.37
N PHE A 78 -6.82 2.06 15.57
CA PHE A 78 -5.45 2.37 15.17
C PHE A 78 -4.97 3.72 15.74
N SER A 79 -5.80 4.41 16.52
CA SER A 79 -5.54 5.77 17.04
C SER A 79 -4.20 5.95 17.76
N SER A 80 -3.72 4.94 18.51
CA SER A 80 -2.41 4.99 19.17
C SER A 80 -1.25 4.62 18.25
N SER A 81 -1.48 3.74 17.26
CA SER A 81 -0.48 3.30 16.30
C SER A 81 -0.15 4.35 15.23
N VAL A 82 -1.17 5.08 14.77
CA VAL A 82 -1.10 6.09 13.71
C VAL A 82 -0.09 7.20 14.02
N PRO A 83 -0.05 7.78 15.23
CA PRO A 83 0.96 8.78 15.60
C PRO A 83 2.27 8.21 16.11
N THR A 84 2.35 6.91 16.40
CA THR A 84 3.57 6.28 16.94
C THR A 84 4.32 5.53 15.86
N TYR A 85 4.26 4.20 15.80
CA TYR A 85 5.10 3.41 14.90
C TYR A 85 4.69 3.51 13.43
N LEU A 86 3.50 3.99 13.08
CA LEU A 86 3.13 4.29 11.69
C LEU A 86 3.69 5.64 11.20
N TYR A 87 4.30 6.41 12.10
CA TYR A 87 4.84 7.74 11.88
C TYR A 87 6.35 7.78 12.14
N GLY A 88 6.78 7.44 13.36
CA GLY A 88 8.17 7.53 13.80
C GLY A 88 9.12 6.69 12.97
N THR A 89 8.69 5.52 12.50
CA THR A 89 9.53 4.59 11.72
C THR A 89 9.75 5.03 10.27
N LEU A 90 9.19 6.17 9.87
CA LEU A 90 9.34 6.76 8.53
C LEU A 90 9.98 8.15 8.58
N LEU A 91 10.46 8.58 9.74
CA LEU A 91 11.13 9.88 9.89
C LEU A 91 12.48 9.96 9.18
N SER A 92 13.04 8.86 8.70
CA SER A 92 14.19 8.90 7.81
C SER A 92 13.83 9.50 6.45
N GLY A 93 12.56 9.46 6.04
CA GLY A 93 12.15 9.82 4.69
C GLY A 93 12.97 9.06 3.65
N GLN A 94 13.35 9.76 2.57
CA GLN A 94 14.30 9.25 1.57
C GLN A 94 15.77 9.49 1.94
N TYR A 95 16.05 9.99 3.15
CA TYR A 95 17.37 10.52 3.52
C TYR A 95 18.17 9.55 4.38
N ASP A 96 19.49 9.56 4.17
CA ASP A 96 20.47 8.89 5.03
C ASP A 96 20.71 9.75 6.28
N ILE A 97 19.97 9.45 7.34
CA ILE A 97 20.03 10.19 8.61
C ILE A 97 20.62 9.27 9.69
N PRO A 98 21.86 9.52 10.17
CA PRO A 98 22.55 8.58 11.04
C PRO A 98 22.04 8.57 12.49
N ALA A 99 21.24 9.56 12.90
CA ALA A 99 20.65 9.61 14.23
C ALA A 99 19.23 10.22 14.19
N ILE A 100 18.23 9.45 14.62
CA ILE A 100 16.84 9.92 14.71
C ILE A 100 16.31 9.71 16.12
N TYR A 101 15.74 10.76 16.70
CA TYR A 101 14.97 10.68 17.95
C TYR A 101 13.52 11.07 17.69
N CYS A 102 12.59 10.23 18.12
CA CYS A 102 11.14 10.47 18.02
C CYS A 102 10.49 10.27 19.39
N GLU A 103 9.71 11.28 19.80
CA GLU A 103 8.90 11.25 21.02
C GLU A 103 7.47 11.66 20.66
N VAL A 104 6.51 10.91 21.17
CA VAL A 104 5.09 11.11 20.88
C VAL A 104 4.29 11.05 22.18
N ASP A 105 3.60 12.14 22.50
CA ASP A 105 2.63 12.23 23.58
C ASP A 105 1.22 12.14 22.99
N ALA A 106 0.53 11.01 23.20
CA ALA A 106 -0.87 10.87 22.82
C ALA A 106 -1.78 11.47 23.91
N VAL A 107 -2.70 12.35 23.53
CA VAL A 107 -3.58 13.08 24.46
C VAL A 107 -5.05 12.89 24.12
N TYR A 108 -5.86 12.67 25.16
CA TYR A 108 -7.32 12.67 25.05
C TYR A 108 -7.85 14.10 25.02
N THR A 109 -8.85 14.35 24.17
CA THR A 109 -9.54 15.64 24.08
C THR A 109 -11.05 15.46 23.92
N ASN A 110 -11.84 16.52 24.08
CA ASN A 110 -13.30 16.45 23.90
C ASN A 110 -13.73 16.55 22.42
N THR A 111 -13.14 15.72 21.55
CA THR A 111 -13.48 15.63 20.11
C THR A 111 -13.88 14.19 19.73
N ALA A 112 -14.39 14.01 18.51
CA ALA A 112 -14.50 12.68 17.91
C ALA A 112 -13.13 11.96 17.91
N PRO A 113 -13.10 10.62 17.92
CA PRO A 113 -11.84 9.87 17.83
C PRO A 113 -11.02 10.31 16.61
N VAL A 114 -9.70 10.39 16.78
CA VAL A 114 -8.76 10.68 15.69
C VAL A 114 -8.04 9.38 15.33
N ASP A 115 -8.10 9.00 14.07
CA ASP A 115 -7.56 7.73 13.58
C ASP A 115 -7.21 7.81 12.07
N ALA A 116 -7.04 6.65 11.45
CA ALA A 116 -6.57 6.52 10.08
C ALA A 116 -7.50 7.17 9.05
N TYR A 117 -6.94 8.15 8.36
CA TYR A 117 -7.40 8.63 7.05
C TYR A 117 -6.22 8.51 6.08
N ARG A 118 -6.43 8.04 4.84
CA ARG A 118 -5.44 7.70 3.79
C ARG A 118 -3.97 7.99 4.13
N GLY A 119 -3.15 6.96 4.24
CA GLY A 119 -1.74 7.06 4.64
C GLY A 119 -1.57 6.86 6.14
N ALA A 120 -2.20 7.69 6.98
CA ALA A 120 -2.22 7.55 8.45
C ALA A 120 -0.83 7.35 9.10
N GLY A 121 -0.22 8.45 9.55
CA GLY A 121 1.15 8.47 10.08
C GLY A 121 2.19 8.75 9.00
N ARG A 122 2.08 8.12 7.81
CA ARG A 122 3.01 8.36 6.71
C ARG A 122 2.95 9.80 6.17
N PRO A 123 1.77 10.37 5.84
CA PRO A 123 1.70 11.75 5.37
C PRO A 123 2.24 12.74 6.40
N GLU A 124 2.01 12.49 7.69
CA GLU A 124 2.55 13.31 8.77
C GLU A 124 4.07 13.22 8.86
N ALA A 125 4.66 12.03 8.69
CA ALA A 125 6.11 11.84 8.65
C ALA A 125 6.73 12.54 7.45
N THR A 126 6.19 12.30 6.25
CA THR A 126 6.62 12.96 5.01
C THR A 126 6.50 14.48 5.14
N TYR A 127 5.38 14.99 5.68
CA TYR A 127 5.19 16.43 5.87
C TYR A 127 6.27 17.02 6.77
N VAL A 128 6.55 16.40 7.91
CA VAL A 128 7.57 16.89 8.86
C VAL A 128 8.96 16.89 8.21
N VAL A 129 9.35 15.78 7.59
CA VAL A 129 10.66 15.62 6.97
C VAL A 129 10.83 16.59 5.79
N GLU A 130 9.88 16.64 4.86
CA GLU A 130 10.00 17.49 3.67
C GLU A 130 9.93 18.98 4.02
N ARG A 131 9.14 19.37 5.03
CA ARG A 131 9.09 20.75 5.49
C ARG A 131 10.38 21.18 6.16
N ILE A 132 11.02 20.33 6.96
CA ILE A 132 12.26 20.71 7.64
C ILE A 132 13.46 20.71 6.68
N VAL A 133 13.50 19.79 5.72
CA VAL A 133 14.51 19.79 4.64
C VAL A 133 14.37 21.03 3.76
N GLU A 134 13.14 21.39 3.37
CA GLU A 134 12.87 22.61 2.60
C GLU A 134 13.26 23.89 3.37
N THR A 135 12.97 23.93 4.68
CA THR A 135 13.37 25.04 5.56
C THR A 135 14.89 25.15 5.64
N ALA A 136 15.60 24.04 5.86
CA ALA A 136 17.06 24.01 5.92
C ALA A 136 17.71 24.48 4.60
N ALA A 137 17.21 24.05 3.45
CA ALA A 137 17.71 24.51 2.16
C ALA A 137 17.63 26.04 2.03
N ARG A 138 16.50 26.62 2.45
CA ARG A 138 16.27 28.06 2.40
C ARG A 138 17.15 28.85 3.37
N GLU A 139 17.34 28.35 4.59
CA GLU A 139 18.20 28.98 5.60
C GLU A 139 19.69 28.94 5.19
N LEU A 140 20.12 27.85 4.55
CA LEU A 140 21.49 27.67 4.07
C LEU A 140 21.75 28.37 2.72
N GLY A 141 20.70 28.80 2.02
CA GLY A 141 20.81 29.37 0.67
C GLY A 141 21.23 28.34 -0.39
N VAL A 142 20.92 27.07 -0.17
CA VAL A 142 21.21 25.95 -1.09
C VAL A 142 19.96 25.62 -1.91
N ASP A 143 20.14 25.16 -3.15
CA ASP A 143 19.02 24.70 -3.96
C ASP A 143 18.28 23.53 -3.26
N PRO A 144 16.95 23.57 -3.11
CA PRO A 144 16.21 22.52 -2.42
C PRO A 144 16.30 21.14 -3.06
N ALA A 145 16.52 21.02 -4.38
CA ALA A 145 16.75 19.73 -5.03
C ALA A 145 18.16 19.21 -4.70
N ASP A 146 19.16 20.09 -4.70
CA ASP A 146 20.56 19.70 -4.43
C ASP A 146 20.78 19.29 -2.97
N LEU A 147 20.13 19.95 -2.00
CA LEU A 147 20.17 19.52 -0.60
C LEU A 147 19.61 18.09 -0.44
N ARG A 148 18.54 17.77 -1.16
CA ARG A 148 17.92 16.44 -1.13
C ARG A 148 18.83 15.38 -1.76
N ARG A 149 19.36 15.65 -2.96
CA ARG A 149 20.33 14.77 -3.64
C ARG A 149 21.54 14.47 -2.76
N THR A 150 22.04 15.48 -2.07
CA THR A 150 23.18 15.35 -1.15
C THR A 150 22.90 14.35 -0.05
N ASN A 151 21.65 14.18 0.36
CA ASN A 151 21.28 13.41 1.55
C ASN A 151 20.47 12.15 1.26
N PHE A 152 20.19 11.81 0.00
CA PHE A 152 19.45 10.59 -0.31
C PHE A 152 20.17 9.32 0.13
N VAL A 153 19.40 8.32 0.54
CA VAL A 153 19.87 6.93 0.64
C VAL A 153 20.35 6.48 -0.76
N GLY A 154 21.59 6.00 -0.84
CA GLY A 154 22.23 5.63 -2.11
C GLY A 154 22.39 4.13 -2.36
N ALA A 155 22.06 3.27 -1.40
CA ALA A 155 22.21 1.83 -1.52
C ALA A 155 21.06 1.08 -0.81
N PHE A 156 20.63 -0.04 -1.39
CA PHE A 156 19.54 -0.86 -0.87
C PHE A 156 19.94 -2.35 -0.82
N PRO A 157 19.39 -3.15 0.12
CA PRO A 157 18.47 -2.74 1.19
C PRO A 157 19.14 -1.79 2.21
N TYR A 158 18.38 -0.86 2.76
CA TYR A 158 18.87 0.15 3.72
C TYR A 158 18.17 0.04 5.06
N GLU A 159 18.92 -0.29 6.11
CA GLU A 159 18.41 -0.31 7.48
C GLU A 159 18.37 1.12 8.03
N THR A 160 17.15 1.63 8.26
CA THR A 160 16.95 2.94 8.88
C THR A 160 17.26 2.90 10.37
N GLN A 161 17.54 4.07 10.95
CA GLN A 161 17.72 4.21 12.40
C GLN A 161 16.40 4.09 13.20
N VAL A 162 15.28 3.81 12.53
CA VAL A 162 13.94 3.77 13.10
C VAL A 162 13.17 2.50 12.67
N ILE A 163 13.82 1.33 12.80
CA ILE A 163 13.26 -0.04 12.68
C ILE A 163 13.10 -0.57 11.25
N MET A 164 12.72 0.28 10.29
CA MET A 164 12.40 -0.19 8.94
C MET A 164 13.64 -0.45 8.10
N THR A 165 13.60 -1.49 7.27
CA THR A 165 14.61 -1.77 6.24
C THR A 165 14.00 -1.52 4.87
N TYR A 166 14.42 -0.45 4.19
CA TYR A 166 13.96 -0.12 2.85
C TYR A 166 14.45 -1.17 1.85
N ASP A 167 13.59 -1.56 0.92
CA ASP A 167 13.78 -2.68 0.01
C ASP A 167 14.55 -2.29 -1.26
N ALA A 168 14.12 -1.23 -1.95
CA ALA A 168 14.75 -0.72 -3.18
C ALA A 168 14.37 0.75 -3.43
N GLY A 169 15.11 1.43 -4.31
CA GLY A 169 14.74 2.76 -4.80
C GLY A 169 15.81 3.41 -5.69
N ASP A 170 15.37 4.29 -6.58
CA ASP A 170 16.23 5.26 -7.30
C ASP A 170 15.65 6.68 -7.15
N TYR A 171 16.00 7.30 -6.02
CA TYR A 171 15.46 8.62 -5.65
C TYR A 171 16.00 9.74 -6.52
N ASN A 172 17.24 9.61 -7.03
CA ASN A 172 17.81 10.57 -7.96
C ASN A 172 17.05 10.56 -9.28
N ALA A 173 16.77 9.37 -9.84
CA ALA A 173 15.99 9.26 -11.08
C ALA A 173 14.61 9.92 -10.94
N SER A 174 13.90 9.64 -9.84
CA SER A 174 12.58 10.22 -9.58
C SER A 174 12.62 11.76 -9.45
N LEU A 175 13.63 12.30 -8.78
CA LEU A 175 13.81 13.75 -8.63
C LEU A 175 14.20 14.42 -9.96
N ASP A 176 15.06 13.78 -10.74
CA ASP A 176 15.51 14.28 -12.04
C ASP A 176 14.34 14.36 -13.02
N GLU A 177 13.54 13.31 -13.13
CA GLU A 177 12.35 13.27 -13.97
C GLU A 177 11.33 14.33 -13.54
N ALA A 178 11.09 14.46 -12.22
CA ALA A 178 10.18 15.50 -11.71
C ALA A 178 10.67 16.92 -12.05
N CYS A 179 11.98 17.17 -11.93
CA CYS A 179 12.59 18.47 -12.26
C CYS A 179 12.53 18.78 -13.75
N GLU A 180 12.68 17.78 -14.61
CA GLU A 180 12.52 17.93 -16.06
C GLU A 180 11.06 18.24 -16.40
N LEU A 181 10.13 17.41 -15.95
CA LEU A 181 8.71 17.55 -16.26
C LEU A 181 8.11 18.86 -15.76
N ILE A 182 8.51 19.36 -14.58
CA ILE A 182 8.04 20.65 -14.06
C ILE A 182 8.71 21.85 -14.75
N ASP A 183 9.75 21.63 -15.56
CA ASP A 183 10.67 22.67 -16.05
C ASP A 183 11.24 23.51 -14.90
N TYR A 184 11.98 22.86 -14.00
CA TYR A 184 12.56 23.48 -12.81
C TYR A 184 13.54 24.61 -13.17
N LYS A 185 14.37 24.41 -14.20
CA LYS A 185 15.33 25.41 -14.69
C LYS A 185 14.64 26.69 -15.20
N GLY A 186 13.45 26.57 -15.76
CA GLY A 186 12.63 27.71 -16.21
C GLY A 186 11.92 28.49 -15.09
N PHE A 187 11.92 27.99 -13.84
CA PHE A 187 11.14 28.56 -12.74
C PHE A 187 11.44 30.03 -12.47
N ALA A 188 12.71 30.44 -12.48
CA ALA A 188 13.10 31.83 -12.20
C ALA A 188 12.42 32.84 -13.14
N LYS A 189 12.35 32.51 -14.44
CA LYS A 189 11.68 33.33 -15.46
C LYS A 189 10.17 33.41 -15.21
N ARG A 190 9.54 32.30 -14.82
CA ARG A 190 8.10 32.27 -14.50
C ARG A 190 7.78 33.04 -13.23
N LYS A 191 8.64 32.95 -12.21
CA LYS A 191 8.54 33.74 -10.98
C LYS A 191 8.62 35.24 -11.24
N GLU A 192 9.56 35.68 -12.10
CA GLU A 192 9.66 37.08 -12.51
C GLU A 192 8.41 37.56 -13.27
N ALA A 193 7.85 36.72 -14.14
CA ALA A 193 6.61 37.03 -14.86
C ALA A 193 5.41 37.22 -13.91
N SER A 194 5.24 36.33 -12.93
CA SER A 194 4.21 36.47 -11.89
C SER A 194 4.41 37.75 -11.06
N ALA A 195 5.65 38.07 -10.69
CA ALA A 195 5.96 39.30 -9.95
C ALA A 195 5.58 40.56 -10.74
N LYS A 196 5.83 40.61 -12.06
CA LYS A 196 5.40 41.72 -12.93
C LYS A 196 3.88 41.85 -13.03
N ALA A 197 3.15 40.77 -12.81
CA ALA A 197 1.69 40.75 -12.74
C ALA A 197 1.15 41.02 -11.31
N GLY A 198 2.00 41.39 -10.35
CA GLY A 198 1.61 41.63 -8.96
C GLY A 198 1.31 40.36 -8.16
N LYS A 199 1.77 39.20 -8.60
CA LYS A 199 1.54 37.90 -7.97
C LYS A 199 2.82 37.33 -7.35
N LEU A 200 2.66 36.46 -6.37
CA LEU A 200 3.75 35.65 -5.80
C LEU A 200 3.77 34.28 -6.49
N ARG A 201 4.95 33.71 -6.72
CA ARG A 201 5.09 32.35 -7.27
C ARG A 201 5.99 31.51 -6.38
N GLY A 202 5.53 30.29 -6.09
CA GLY A 202 6.23 29.30 -5.29
C GLY A 202 6.37 27.99 -6.04
N ILE A 203 7.45 27.27 -5.77
CA ILE A 203 7.63 25.88 -6.16
C ILE A 203 8.02 25.10 -4.90
N GLY A 204 7.38 23.96 -4.69
CA GLY A 204 7.60 23.10 -3.53
C GLY A 204 7.78 21.65 -3.95
N PHE A 205 8.63 20.94 -3.20
CA PHE A 205 8.95 19.54 -3.40
C PHE A 205 8.41 18.70 -2.25
N SER A 206 8.02 17.46 -2.56
CA SER A 206 7.72 16.42 -1.59
C SER A 206 8.30 15.09 -2.08
N ASN A 207 9.47 14.73 -1.57
CA ASN A 207 10.16 13.47 -1.84
C ASN A 207 9.71 12.47 -0.77
N TYR A 208 8.73 11.66 -1.12
CA TYR A 208 8.06 10.80 -0.16
C TYR A 208 8.57 9.36 -0.26
N ILE A 209 8.52 8.66 0.86
CA ILE A 209 8.60 7.19 0.91
C ILE A 209 7.41 6.70 1.72
N GLU A 210 6.82 5.57 1.32
CA GLU A 210 5.65 5.02 2.00
C GLU A 210 5.91 3.57 2.40
N ALA A 211 5.77 3.23 3.70
CA ALA A 211 5.71 1.83 4.11
C ALA A 211 4.32 1.25 3.80
N ARG A 212 4.21 0.51 2.68
CA ARG A 212 3.01 -0.23 2.22
C ARG A 212 3.05 -1.69 2.67
N GLY A 213 1.91 -2.36 2.58
CA GLY A 213 1.85 -3.79 2.97
C GLY A 213 1.87 -3.99 4.48
N ILE A 214 1.26 -3.07 5.24
CA ILE A 214 1.19 -3.16 6.71
C ILE A 214 0.69 -4.56 7.13
N ALA A 215 1.45 -5.34 7.90
CA ALA A 215 2.89 -5.37 8.18
C ALA A 215 3.28 -6.83 8.53
N PRO A 216 4.57 -7.21 8.51
CA PRO A 216 5.01 -8.53 9.01
C PRO A 216 4.56 -8.78 10.44
N SER A 217 3.97 -9.94 10.73
CA SER A 217 3.42 -10.24 12.06
C SER A 217 4.47 -10.15 13.16
N ALA A 218 5.71 -10.58 12.90
CA ALA A 218 6.81 -10.47 13.86
C ALA A 218 7.18 -9.02 14.20
N ALA A 219 7.20 -8.13 13.19
CA ALA A 219 7.55 -6.72 13.37
C ALA A 219 6.45 -5.95 14.12
N VAL A 220 5.17 -6.17 13.80
CA VAL A 220 4.10 -5.51 14.56
C VAL A 220 3.91 -6.09 15.95
N GLY A 221 4.19 -7.39 16.13
CA GLY A 221 4.21 -8.01 17.44
C GLY A 221 5.26 -7.38 18.38
N SER A 222 6.46 -7.09 17.88
CA SER A 222 7.50 -6.41 18.67
C SER A 222 7.15 -4.95 19.01
N LEU A 223 6.29 -4.33 18.19
CA LEU A 223 5.74 -2.99 18.41
C LEU A 223 4.46 -2.97 19.28
N GLY A 224 4.01 -4.13 19.76
CA GLY A 224 2.88 -4.26 20.68
C GLY A 224 1.51 -4.50 20.03
N ALA A 225 1.44 -4.81 18.73
CA ALA A 225 0.19 -5.21 18.10
C ALA A 225 -0.27 -6.59 18.60
N GLY A 226 -1.55 -6.72 18.94
CA GLY A 226 -2.13 -7.97 19.46
C GLY A 226 -2.45 -9.02 18.40
N VAL A 227 -2.41 -8.66 17.11
CA VAL A 227 -2.69 -9.55 15.97
C VAL A 227 -1.68 -9.32 14.85
N GLY A 228 -1.35 -10.39 14.13
CA GLY A 228 -0.56 -10.31 12.90
C GLY A 228 -1.35 -9.70 11.76
N LEU A 229 -0.65 -9.16 10.74
CA LEU A 229 -1.28 -8.47 9.61
C LEU A 229 -1.04 -9.22 8.29
N TRP A 230 -1.28 -10.53 8.32
CA TRP A 230 -1.27 -11.44 7.18
C TRP A 230 -2.56 -11.29 6.33
N GLU A 231 -2.60 -11.93 5.16
CA GLU A 231 -3.83 -12.01 4.35
C GLU A 231 -4.05 -13.43 3.81
N SER A 232 -5.29 -13.77 3.47
CA SER A 232 -5.66 -15.06 2.89
C SER A 232 -6.22 -14.95 1.47
N ALA A 233 -6.02 -16.01 0.70
CA ALA A 233 -6.72 -16.24 -0.56
C ALA A 233 -7.02 -17.73 -0.76
N GLU A 234 -8.13 -18.00 -1.43
CA GLU A 234 -8.51 -19.31 -1.94
C GLU A 234 -8.78 -19.21 -3.43
N VAL A 235 -8.20 -20.10 -4.21
CA VAL A 235 -8.36 -20.18 -5.66
C VAL A 235 -9.01 -21.52 -5.96
N ARG A 236 -10.22 -21.46 -6.52
CA ARG A 236 -11.00 -22.64 -6.93
C ARG A 236 -11.09 -22.69 -8.43
N VAL A 237 -10.76 -23.83 -9.02
CA VAL A 237 -10.81 -23.99 -10.49
C VAL A 237 -11.82 -25.06 -10.82
N ASN A 238 -12.91 -24.67 -11.46
CA ASN A 238 -13.99 -25.60 -11.79
C ASN A 238 -13.59 -26.55 -12.96
N PRO A 239 -14.34 -27.64 -13.22
CA PRO A 239 -13.99 -28.59 -14.28
C PRO A 239 -13.94 -28.01 -15.71
N THR A 240 -14.54 -26.85 -15.93
CA THR A 240 -14.51 -26.15 -17.23
C THR A 240 -13.36 -25.14 -17.35
N GLY A 241 -12.57 -24.95 -16.29
CA GLY A 241 -11.40 -24.06 -16.26
C GLY A 241 -11.67 -22.63 -15.76
N ASN A 242 -12.89 -22.30 -15.34
CA ASN A 242 -13.15 -21.00 -14.72
C ASN A 242 -12.59 -20.97 -13.30
N VAL A 243 -12.10 -19.81 -12.89
CA VAL A 243 -11.41 -19.60 -11.62
C VAL A 243 -12.20 -18.65 -10.74
N GLU A 244 -12.58 -19.11 -9.56
CA GLU A 244 -13.12 -18.26 -8.48
C GLU A 244 -12.00 -17.97 -7.48
N VAL A 245 -11.77 -16.69 -7.16
CA VAL A 245 -10.77 -16.26 -6.18
C VAL A 245 -11.47 -15.59 -5.01
N LEU A 246 -11.46 -16.25 -3.87
CA LEU A 246 -11.99 -15.72 -2.62
C LEU A 246 -10.84 -15.06 -1.86
N THR A 247 -11.00 -13.77 -1.55
CA THR A 247 -9.95 -12.99 -0.88
C THR A 247 -10.46 -12.34 0.40
N GLY A 248 -9.59 -12.27 1.41
CA GLY A 248 -9.85 -11.54 2.63
C GLY A 248 -9.72 -10.02 2.49
N SER A 249 -9.20 -9.50 1.37
CA SER A 249 -9.21 -8.07 1.02
C SER A 249 -10.60 -7.62 0.57
N HIS A 250 -10.98 -6.36 0.81
CA HIS A 250 -12.30 -5.83 0.47
C HIS A 250 -12.25 -4.55 -0.37
N SER A 251 -12.97 -4.56 -1.50
CA SER A 251 -13.01 -3.42 -2.43
C SER A 251 -13.87 -2.27 -1.91
N HIS A 252 -13.32 -1.06 -1.95
CA HIS A 252 -14.05 0.19 -1.66
C HIS A 252 -13.94 1.19 -2.83
N GLY A 253 -13.50 0.73 -4.00
CA GLY A 253 -13.33 1.51 -5.23
C GLY A 253 -11.95 1.44 -5.88
N GLN A 254 -11.01 0.67 -5.34
CA GLN A 254 -9.62 0.60 -5.83
C GLN A 254 -9.39 -0.41 -6.98
N GLY A 255 -10.45 -1.08 -7.45
CA GLY A 255 -10.38 -1.96 -8.62
C GLY A 255 -9.78 -3.35 -8.35
N HIS A 256 -10.02 -3.92 -7.17
CA HIS A 256 -9.55 -5.28 -6.81
C HIS A 256 -10.10 -6.34 -7.74
N GLU A 257 -11.37 -6.22 -8.12
CA GLU A 257 -12.08 -7.13 -9.01
C GLU A 257 -11.39 -7.23 -10.39
N THR A 258 -10.75 -6.15 -10.84
CA THR A 258 -10.00 -6.11 -12.10
C THR A 258 -8.55 -6.53 -11.90
N THR A 259 -7.85 -5.90 -10.95
CA THR A 259 -6.39 -6.09 -10.77
C THR A 259 -6.03 -7.48 -10.26
N PHE A 260 -6.83 -8.06 -9.37
CA PHE A 260 -6.61 -9.43 -8.93
C PHE A 260 -6.94 -10.44 -10.03
N ALA A 261 -7.95 -10.18 -10.85
CA ALA A 261 -8.24 -11.01 -12.02
C ALA A 261 -7.07 -10.99 -13.02
N GLN A 262 -6.50 -9.81 -13.30
CA GLN A 262 -5.31 -9.67 -14.15
C GLN A 262 -4.10 -10.44 -13.58
N LEU A 263 -3.88 -10.35 -12.26
CA LEU A 263 -2.82 -11.08 -11.58
C LEU A 263 -2.98 -12.60 -11.74
N VAL A 264 -4.20 -13.13 -11.59
CA VAL A 264 -4.49 -14.56 -11.75
C VAL A 264 -4.37 -14.99 -13.21
N SER A 265 -4.90 -14.18 -14.13
CA SER A 265 -4.79 -14.36 -15.58
C SER A 265 -3.34 -14.52 -16.01
N ASP A 266 -2.46 -13.61 -15.60
CA ASP A 266 -1.02 -13.66 -15.92
C ASP A 266 -0.34 -14.88 -15.28
N LYS A 267 -0.71 -15.23 -14.05
CA LYS A 267 -0.12 -16.38 -13.34
C LYS A 267 -0.52 -17.72 -13.93
N LEU A 268 -1.78 -17.89 -14.32
CA LEU A 268 -2.30 -19.16 -14.82
C LEU A 268 -2.34 -19.22 -16.36
N GLY A 269 -2.07 -18.12 -17.04
CA GLY A 269 -2.13 -18.02 -18.51
C GLY A 269 -3.52 -18.32 -19.07
N ILE A 270 -4.57 -17.86 -18.37
CA ILE A 270 -5.97 -18.00 -18.77
C ILE A 270 -6.54 -16.63 -19.12
N PRO A 271 -7.61 -16.54 -19.93
CA PRO A 271 -8.28 -15.28 -20.18
C PRO A 271 -8.85 -14.67 -18.89
N VAL A 272 -8.71 -13.35 -18.73
CA VAL A 272 -9.14 -12.64 -17.51
C VAL A 272 -10.64 -12.76 -17.24
N GLU A 273 -11.45 -12.90 -18.29
CA GLU A 273 -12.89 -13.11 -18.21
C GLU A 273 -13.29 -14.46 -17.60
N GLN A 274 -12.35 -15.39 -17.45
CA GLN A 274 -12.56 -16.66 -16.75
C GLN A 274 -12.30 -16.54 -15.24
N VAL A 275 -11.88 -15.37 -14.76
CA VAL A 275 -11.56 -15.14 -13.35
C VAL A 275 -12.63 -14.28 -12.69
N GLU A 276 -13.23 -14.82 -11.64
CA GLU A 276 -14.17 -14.11 -10.77
C GLU A 276 -13.52 -13.85 -9.41
N ILE A 277 -13.61 -12.61 -8.93
CA ILE A 277 -13.09 -12.21 -7.61
C ILE A 277 -14.25 -12.06 -6.63
N VAL A 278 -14.20 -12.80 -5.53
CA VAL A 278 -15.19 -12.78 -4.46
C VAL A 278 -14.58 -12.23 -3.18
N HIS A 279 -15.19 -11.18 -2.64
CA HIS A 279 -14.80 -10.54 -1.38
C HIS A 279 -16.00 -10.02 -0.58
N GLY A 280 -15.82 -9.81 0.72
CA GLY A 280 -16.78 -9.12 1.59
C GLY A 280 -17.84 -9.99 2.28
N ASP A 281 -18.11 -11.19 1.79
CA ASP A 281 -19.03 -12.14 2.41
C ASP A 281 -18.27 -13.12 3.32
N THR A 282 -18.27 -12.87 4.63
CA THR A 282 -17.53 -13.68 5.63
C THR A 282 -18.06 -15.10 5.79
N ASP A 283 -19.24 -15.44 5.24
CA ASP A 283 -19.71 -16.83 5.17
C ASP A 283 -19.02 -17.62 4.04
N LYS A 284 -18.47 -16.91 3.04
CA LYS A 284 -17.82 -17.50 1.87
C LYS A 284 -16.31 -17.38 1.91
N VAL A 285 -15.79 -16.21 2.29
CA VAL A 285 -14.36 -15.92 2.23
C VAL A 285 -13.64 -16.37 3.49
N GLN A 286 -12.38 -16.76 3.33
CA GLN A 286 -11.48 -17.02 4.47
C GLN A 286 -11.28 -15.75 5.28
N PHE A 287 -11.00 -15.91 6.58
CA PHE A 287 -10.70 -14.78 7.45
C PHE A 287 -9.50 -14.02 6.89
N GLY A 288 -9.63 -12.71 6.77
CA GLY A 288 -8.59 -11.82 6.30
C GLY A 288 -8.50 -10.56 7.12
N MET A 289 -7.45 -9.79 6.87
CA MET A 289 -7.24 -8.51 7.55
C MET A 289 -7.79 -7.34 6.76
N GLY A 290 -8.30 -7.54 5.54
CA GLY A 290 -9.03 -6.51 4.81
C GLY A 290 -8.13 -5.49 4.11
N THR A 291 -8.75 -4.38 3.68
CA THR A 291 -8.10 -3.35 2.85
C THR A 291 -7.90 -2.05 3.62
N TYR A 292 -6.64 -1.76 3.94
CA TYR A 292 -6.13 -0.50 4.47
C TYR A 292 -4.60 -0.46 4.31
N GLY A 293 -3.93 0.64 4.68
CA GLY A 293 -2.46 0.74 4.68
C GLY A 293 -1.78 0.30 3.38
N SER A 294 -2.45 0.54 2.25
CA SER A 294 -1.99 0.16 0.90
C SER A 294 -1.57 -1.32 0.80
N ARG A 295 -2.24 -2.23 1.53
CA ARG A 295 -1.77 -3.61 1.72
C ARG A 295 -2.33 -4.65 0.76
N SER A 296 -3.45 -4.36 0.10
CA SER A 296 -4.20 -5.41 -0.59
C SER A 296 -3.47 -6.12 -1.70
N LEU A 297 -2.74 -5.40 -2.57
CA LEU A 297 -1.94 -6.07 -3.60
C LEU A 297 -0.68 -6.71 -3.01
N ALA A 298 0.01 -5.99 -2.11
CA ALA A 298 1.26 -6.46 -1.51
C ALA A 298 1.09 -7.72 -0.65
N VAL A 299 -0.02 -7.84 0.08
CA VAL A 299 -0.29 -8.97 0.99
C VAL A 299 -1.36 -9.90 0.41
N GLY A 300 -2.54 -9.38 0.07
CA GLY A 300 -3.63 -10.17 -0.51
C GLY A 300 -3.31 -10.71 -1.90
N GLY A 301 -2.76 -9.87 -2.79
CA GLY A 301 -2.27 -10.32 -4.09
C GLY A 301 -1.16 -11.37 -3.98
N SER A 302 -0.26 -11.24 -3.01
CA SER A 302 0.75 -12.27 -2.72
C SER A 302 0.15 -13.58 -2.21
N ALA A 303 -0.91 -13.53 -1.39
CA ALA A 303 -1.66 -14.73 -1.00
C ALA A 303 -2.31 -15.40 -2.22
N ILE A 304 -2.91 -14.63 -3.14
CA ILE A 304 -3.47 -15.14 -4.40
C ILE A 304 -2.38 -15.82 -5.24
N VAL A 305 -1.22 -15.17 -5.42
CA VAL A 305 -0.07 -15.76 -6.13
C VAL A 305 0.35 -17.08 -5.51
N LYS A 306 0.45 -17.17 -4.17
CA LYS A 306 0.82 -18.40 -3.49
C LYS A 306 -0.21 -19.52 -3.66
N ALA A 307 -1.50 -19.18 -3.70
CA ALA A 307 -2.55 -20.15 -4.01
C ALA A 307 -2.45 -20.63 -5.47
N CYS A 308 -2.23 -19.73 -6.43
CA CYS A 308 -1.96 -20.08 -7.83
C CYS A 308 -0.71 -20.97 -7.99
N ASP A 309 0.37 -20.69 -7.25
CA ASP A 309 1.59 -21.51 -7.29
C ASP A 309 1.31 -22.95 -6.82
N LYS A 310 0.42 -23.13 -5.83
CA LYS A 310 -0.05 -24.46 -5.39
C LYS A 310 -0.90 -25.16 -6.46
N ILE A 311 -1.79 -24.43 -7.15
CA ILE A 311 -2.56 -24.94 -8.29
C ILE A 311 -1.61 -25.45 -9.38
N VAL A 312 -0.58 -24.68 -9.72
CA VAL A 312 0.44 -25.10 -10.70
C VAL A 312 1.22 -26.31 -10.19
N ALA A 313 1.63 -26.34 -8.93
CA ALA A 313 2.35 -27.49 -8.36
C ALA A 313 1.52 -28.78 -8.38
N LYS A 314 0.22 -28.70 -8.04
CA LYS A 314 -0.73 -29.82 -8.17
C LYS A 314 -0.91 -30.22 -9.64
N GLY A 315 -1.09 -29.24 -10.52
CA GLY A 315 -1.21 -29.43 -11.95
C GLY A 315 0.01 -30.12 -12.58
N LYS A 316 1.24 -29.81 -12.13
CA LYS A 316 2.46 -30.51 -12.59
C LYS A 316 2.43 -32.00 -12.31
N LYS A 317 1.90 -32.43 -11.16
CA LYS A 317 1.78 -33.87 -10.82
C LYS A 317 0.81 -34.59 -11.75
N ILE A 318 -0.32 -33.96 -12.05
CA ILE A 318 -1.35 -34.51 -12.94
C ILE A 318 -0.83 -34.51 -14.40
N ALA A 319 -0.23 -33.41 -14.85
CA ALA A 319 0.36 -33.29 -16.18
C ALA A 319 1.49 -34.32 -16.41
N ALA A 320 2.33 -34.55 -15.41
CA ALA A 320 3.38 -35.58 -15.46
C ALA A 320 2.80 -36.97 -15.74
N HIS A 321 1.69 -37.31 -15.08
CA HIS A 321 0.99 -38.56 -15.34
C HIS A 321 0.42 -38.61 -16.77
N MET A 322 -0.26 -37.54 -17.21
CA MET A 322 -0.85 -37.46 -18.55
C MET A 322 0.18 -37.54 -19.69
N LEU A 323 1.40 -37.04 -19.46
CA LEU A 323 2.47 -36.98 -20.46
C LEU A 323 3.47 -38.14 -20.35
N GLU A 324 3.28 -39.03 -19.37
CA GLU A 324 4.19 -40.14 -19.03
C GLU A 324 5.63 -39.66 -18.78
N ALA A 325 5.77 -38.61 -17.96
CA ALA A 325 7.04 -37.95 -17.65
C ALA A 325 7.25 -37.80 -16.14
N SER A 326 8.47 -37.44 -15.72
CA SER A 326 8.76 -37.07 -14.33
C SER A 326 8.18 -35.70 -14.02
N VAL A 327 7.68 -35.49 -12.79
CA VAL A 327 7.21 -34.17 -12.31
C VAL A 327 8.31 -33.12 -12.39
N ALA A 328 9.57 -33.52 -12.17
CA ALA A 328 10.73 -32.62 -12.23
C ALA A 328 10.98 -32.07 -13.64
N ASP A 329 10.53 -32.79 -14.67
CA ASP A 329 10.70 -32.40 -16.07
C ASP A 329 9.50 -31.57 -16.59
N ILE A 330 8.46 -31.36 -15.77
CA ILE A 330 7.30 -30.56 -16.16
C ILE A 330 7.53 -29.08 -15.89
N GLU A 331 7.48 -28.30 -16.96
CA GLU A 331 7.45 -26.84 -16.94
C GLU A 331 6.02 -26.34 -17.12
N PHE A 332 5.71 -25.17 -16.55
CA PHE A 332 4.43 -24.50 -16.74
C PHE A 332 4.66 -23.08 -17.22
N LYS A 333 4.04 -22.73 -18.34
CA LYS A 333 4.15 -21.39 -18.93
C LYS A 333 2.91 -21.11 -19.76
N ASN A 334 2.35 -19.90 -19.61
CA ASN A 334 1.23 -19.40 -20.42
C ASN A 334 0.08 -20.43 -20.54
N GLY A 335 -0.36 -20.98 -19.42
CA GLY A 335 -1.50 -21.91 -19.39
C GLY A 335 -1.21 -23.30 -19.95
N THR A 336 0.05 -23.66 -20.18
CA THR A 336 0.45 -24.95 -20.74
C THR A 336 1.50 -25.63 -19.89
N PHE A 337 1.32 -26.93 -19.64
CA PHE A 337 2.32 -27.81 -19.05
C PHE A 337 3.08 -28.54 -20.16
N SER A 338 4.41 -28.55 -20.12
CA SER A 338 5.25 -29.20 -21.15
C SER A 338 6.38 -30.00 -20.53
N VAL A 339 6.80 -31.08 -21.19
CA VAL A 339 7.99 -31.85 -20.78
C VAL A 339 9.25 -31.18 -21.36
N ALA A 340 10.18 -30.79 -20.48
CA ALA A 340 11.41 -30.12 -20.86
C ALA A 340 12.18 -30.89 -21.95
N GLY A 341 12.62 -30.16 -22.98
CA GLY A 341 13.39 -30.74 -24.09
C GLY A 341 12.57 -31.56 -25.11
N THR A 342 11.24 -31.53 -25.04
CA THR A 342 10.35 -32.24 -25.99
C THR A 342 9.23 -31.32 -26.52
N ASP A 343 8.41 -31.83 -27.43
CA ASP A 343 7.19 -31.19 -27.94
C ASP A 343 5.92 -31.64 -27.20
N LYS A 344 6.03 -32.56 -26.23
CA LYS A 344 4.89 -33.05 -25.45
C LYS A 344 4.37 -31.97 -24.51
N SER A 345 3.08 -31.67 -24.60
CA SER A 345 2.41 -30.68 -23.75
C SER A 345 0.93 -30.97 -23.55
N VAL A 346 0.36 -30.38 -22.49
CA VAL A 346 -1.07 -30.40 -22.18
C VAL A 346 -1.50 -29.03 -21.64
N PRO A 347 -2.62 -28.45 -22.12
CA PRO A 347 -3.12 -27.18 -21.59
C PRO A 347 -3.66 -27.33 -20.17
N LEU A 348 -3.66 -26.23 -19.40
CA LEU A 348 -4.19 -26.17 -18.03
C LEU A 348 -5.62 -26.70 -17.96
N ALA A 349 -6.49 -26.34 -18.91
CA ALA A 349 -7.86 -26.84 -18.97
C ALA A 349 -7.94 -28.38 -19.01
N GLY A 350 -7.04 -29.03 -19.74
CA GLY A 350 -6.97 -30.50 -19.81
C GLY A 350 -6.53 -31.11 -18.48
N VAL A 351 -5.56 -30.48 -17.81
CA VAL A 351 -5.07 -30.90 -16.49
C VAL A 351 -6.13 -30.71 -15.41
N VAL A 352 -6.83 -29.57 -15.43
CA VAL A 352 -7.95 -29.26 -14.53
C VAL A 352 -9.05 -30.30 -14.71
N PHE A 353 -9.50 -30.56 -15.94
CA PHE A 353 -10.53 -31.57 -16.18
C PHE A 353 -10.10 -32.95 -15.64
N SER A 354 -8.84 -33.34 -15.89
CA SER A 354 -8.28 -34.59 -15.38
C SER A 354 -8.33 -34.68 -13.85
N ALA A 355 -8.12 -33.57 -13.13
CA ALA A 355 -8.23 -33.51 -11.67
C ALA A 355 -9.63 -33.85 -11.12
N TYR A 356 -10.68 -33.74 -11.95
CA TYR A 356 -12.06 -34.12 -11.62
C TYR A 356 -12.44 -35.51 -12.14
N VAL A 357 -11.51 -36.23 -12.76
CA VAL A 357 -11.68 -37.60 -13.27
C VAL A 357 -10.75 -38.54 -12.47
N PRO A 358 -11.10 -38.84 -11.21
CA PRO A 358 -10.18 -39.39 -10.22
C PRO A 358 -9.59 -40.76 -10.58
N HIS A 359 -10.21 -41.52 -11.48
CA HIS A 359 -9.70 -42.83 -11.88
C HIS A 359 -8.50 -42.79 -12.85
N ASN A 360 -8.05 -41.58 -13.26
CA ASN A 360 -7.11 -41.40 -14.36
C ASN A 360 -5.80 -40.66 -13.97
N TYR A 361 -5.47 -40.60 -12.67
CA TYR A 361 -4.20 -40.08 -12.15
C TYR A 361 -3.94 -40.67 -10.74
N PRO A 362 -2.71 -40.57 -10.18
CA PRO A 362 -2.37 -41.25 -8.93
C PRO A 362 -3.06 -40.65 -7.70
N LEU A 363 -4.24 -41.17 -7.35
CA LEU A 363 -5.07 -40.72 -6.22
C LEU A 363 -4.41 -40.86 -4.85
N ASN A 364 -3.44 -41.74 -4.71
CA ASN A 364 -2.67 -41.91 -3.49
C ASN A 364 -1.70 -40.74 -3.22
N GLU A 365 -1.47 -39.86 -4.21
CA GLU A 365 -0.53 -38.74 -4.12
C GLU A 365 -1.17 -37.38 -4.37
N VAL A 366 -2.33 -37.35 -5.03
CA VAL A 366 -3.05 -36.15 -5.42
C VAL A 366 -4.54 -36.32 -5.14
N GLU A 367 -5.11 -35.44 -4.32
CA GLU A 367 -6.55 -35.41 -4.07
C GLU A 367 -7.33 -34.87 -5.29
N PRO A 368 -8.57 -35.33 -5.54
CA PRO A 368 -9.45 -34.76 -6.56
C PRO A 368 -9.71 -33.27 -6.43
N GLY A 369 -10.11 -32.67 -7.55
CA GLY A 369 -10.40 -31.24 -7.67
C GLY A 369 -9.16 -30.37 -7.86
N MET A 370 -9.37 -29.06 -8.01
CA MET A 370 -8.29 -28.10 -8.28
C MET A 370 -8.53 -26.82 -7.48
N ASP A 371 -8.62 -26.99 -6.17
CA ASP A 371 -8.85 -25.91 -5.21
C ASP A 371 -7.66 -25.83 -4.25
N GLU A 372 -7.14 -24.63 -4.04
CA GLU A 372 -5.97 -24.40 -3.18
C GLU A 372 -6.11 -23.08 -2.42
N ASN A 373 -5.62 -23.05 -1.18
CA ASN A 373 -5.62 -21.85 -0.35
C ASN A 373 -4.21 -21.43 0.09
N ALA A 374 -4.05 -20.18 0.48
CA ALA A 374 -2.83 -19.65 1.05
C ALA A 374 -3.10 -18.55 2.07
N PHE A 375 -2.33 -18.59 3.15
CA PHE A 375 -2.16 -17.50 4.10
C PHE A 375 -0.77 -16.92 3.89
N TYR A 376 -0.68 -15.60 3.78
CA TYR A 376 0.57 -14.90 3.55
C TYR A 376 0.84 -13.87 4.62
N ASP A 377 1.87 -14.14 5.42
CA ASP A 377 2.51 -13.18 6.31
C ASP A 377 3.74 -12.60 5.58
N PRO A 378 3.80 -11.29 5.31
CA PRO A 378 4.90 -10.69 4.59
C PRO A 378 6.18 -10.69 5.43
N GLY A 379 7.34 -10.85 4.79
CA GLY A 379 8.64 -10.81 5.48
C GLY A 379 9.13 -9.39 5.79
N ASN A 380 8.69 -8.41 5.02
CA ASN A 380 8.96 -6.98 5.21
C ASN A 380 7.78 -6.16 4.62
N PHE A 381 7.75 -4.86 4.86
CA PHE A 381 6.96 -3.91 4.07
C PHE A 381 7.54 -3.77 2.66
N THR A 382 6.76 -3.15 1.77
CA THR A 382 7.30 -2.58 0.52
C THR A 382 7.40 -1.07 0.65
N TYR A 383 8.43 -0.46 0.06
CA TYR A 383 8.71 0.96 0.22
C TYR A 383 8.73 1.70 -1.12
N PRO A 384 7.58 1.88 -1.79
CA PRO A 384 7.53 2.85 -2.87
C PRO A 384 8.02 4.22 -2.43
N ALA A 385 8.55 4.93 -3.39
CA ALA A 385 8.97 6.28 -3.21
C ALA A 385 8.56 7.10 -4.45
N GLY A 386 8.56 8.41 -4.29
CA GLY A 386 8.25 9.29 -5.39
C GLY A 386 8.56 10.73 -5.07
N VAL A 387 8.39 11.58 -6.07
CA VAL A 387 8.62 13.02 -5.96
C VAL A 387 7.43 13.74 -6.54
N HIS A 388 6.76 14.50 -5.69
CA HIS A 388 5.71 15.42 -6.12
C HIS A 388 6.26 16.84 -6.09
N VAL A 389 6.07 17.57 -7.19
CA VAL A 389 6.49 18.97 -7.33
C VAL A 389 5.28 19.81 -7.71
N CYS A 390 5.00 20.82 -6.89
CA CYS A 390 3.88 21.72 -7.10
C CYS A 390 4.37 23.14 -7.28
N GLU A 391 3.99 23.75 -8.40
CA GLU A 391 4.16 25.17 -8.67
C GLU A 391 2.82 25.89 -8.44
N ILE A 392 2.84 26.94 -7.64
CA ILE A 392 1.67 27.75 -7.29
C ILE A 392 1.89 29.23 -7.61
N GLU A 393 0.79 29.93 -7.87
CA GLU A 393 0.73 31.38 -7.92
C GLU A 393 -0.27 31.90 -6.87
N ILE A 394 0.08 32.97 -6.17
CA ILE A 394 -0.72 33.54 -5.08
C ILE A 394 -0.98 35.02 -5.38
N ASP A 395 -2.23 35.41 -5.25
CA ASP A 395 -2.63 36.81 -5.14
C ASP A 395 -2.37 37.31 -3.71
N PRO A 396 -1.43 38.26 -3.50
CA PRO A 396 -1.06 38.69 -2.15
C PRO A 396 -2.14 39.51 -1.44
N ASP A 397 -3.08 40.12 -2.16
CA ASP A 397 -4.14 40.97 -1.58
C ASP A 397 -5.30 40.13 -1.05
N THR A 398 -5.54 38.97 -1.67
CA THR A 398 -6.69 38.08 -1.35
C THR A 398 -6.29 36.74 -0.74
N GLY A 399 -5.04 36.32 -0.91
CA GLY A 399 -4.56 34.99 -0.55
C GLY A 399 -5.01 33.88 -1.50
N VAL A 400 -5.75 34.20 -2.58
CA VAL A 400 -6.20 33.22 -3.57
C VAL A 400 -4.97 32.54 -4.18
N THR A 401 -4.92 31.21 -4.06
CA THR A 401 -3.82 30.38 -4.52
C THR A 401 -4.29 29.50 -5.67
N THR A 402 -3.55 29.52 -6.77
CA THR A 402 -3.79 28.69 -7.96
C THR A 402 -2.64 27.72 -8.16
N ILE A 403 -2.95 26.44 -8.38
CA ILE A 403 -1.95 25.46 -8.81
C ILE A 403 -1.65 25.74 -10.28
N ALA A 404 -0.45 26.26 -10.55
CA ALA A 404 0.01 26.54 -11.91
C ALA A 404 0.45 25.26 -12.62
N LYS A 405 1.10 24.34 -11.89
CA LYS A 405 1.50 23.02 -12.39
C LYS A 405 1.71 22.05 -11.23
N PHE A 406 1.36 20.79 -11.44
CA PHE A 406 1.60 19.71 -10.50
C PHE A 406 2.19 18.52 -11.27
N THR A 407 3.35 18.05 -10.83
CA THR A 407 4.03 16.87 -11.37
C THR A 407 4.14 15.84 -10.26
N ALA A 408 3.70 14.61 -10.55
CA ALA A 408 3.81 13.47 -9.65
C ALA A 408 4.63 12.37 -10.34
N ILE A 409 5.75 12.00 -9.74
CA ILE A 409 6.51 10.80 -10.09
C ILE A 409 6.31 9.82 -8.95
N ASP A 410 5.83 8.62 -9.26
CA ASP A 410 5.56 7.57 -8.29
C ASP A 410 6.20 6.26 -8.77
N ASP A 411 7.15 5.72 -8.01
CA ASP A 411 7.72 4.40 -8.24
C ASP A 411 7.06 3.37 -7.31
N PHE A 412 6.20 2.55 -7.90
CA PHE A 412 5.50 1.49 -7.20
C PHE A 412 6.08 0.10 -7.45
N GLY A 413 7.20 0.00 -8.17
CA GLY A 413 7.71 -1.25 -8.74
C GLY A 413 6.81 -1.77 -9.87
N ASN A 414 6.48 -3.06 -9.83
CA ASN A 414 5.68 -3.68 -10.89
C ASN A 414 4.23 -3.19 -10.85
N ILE A 415 3.81 -2.52 -11.93
CA ILE A 415 2.45 -2.02 -12.10
C ILE A 415 1.57 -3.08 -12.75
N ILE A 416 0.51 -3.50 -12.05
CA ILE A 416 -0.49 -4.45 -12.59
C ILE A 416 -1.40 -3.76 -13.61
N ASN A 417 -1.86 -2.55 -13.30
CA ASN A 417 -2.78 -1.81 -14.15
C ASN A 417 -2.50 -0.31 -14.08
N PRO A 418 -1.84 0.28 -15.11
CA PRO A 418 -1.51 1.70 -15.11
C PRO A 418 -2.72 2.63 -15.01
N MET A 419 -3.84 2.26 -15.64
CA MET A 419 -5.08 3.06 -15.65
C MET A 419 -5.78 3.10 -14.27
N ILE A 420 -5.55 2.10 -13.41
CA ILE A 420 -6.08 2.10 -12.04
C ILE A 420 -5.15 2.85 -11.09
N VAL A 421 -3.85 2.93 -11.44
CA VAL A 421 -2.86 3.69 -10.69
C VAL A 421 -3.04 5.19 -10.92
N GLU A 422 -3.24 5.61 -12.17
CA GLU A 422 -3.62 6.98 -12.58
C GLU A 422 -5.04 7.33 -12.14
#